data_AF-A0A812V2X7-F1
#
_entry.id   AF-A0A812V2X7-F1
#
_cell.length_a   1.000
_cell.length_b   1.000
_cell.length_c   1.000
_cell.angle_alpha   90.00
_cell.angle_beta   90.00
_cell.angle_gamma   90.00
#
_symmetry.space_group_name_H-M   'P 1'
#
loop_
_entity.id
_entity.type
_entity.pdbx_description
1 polymer ?
#
loop_
_entity_poly.entity_id
_entity_poly.type
_entity_poly.pdbx_seq_one_letter_code
_entity_poly.pdbx_strand_id
1 'polypeptide(L)'
;MNAFNTTWELCLNKPYADGGSENSTRVLGKKGWTMEPPLRCAAKVQPPNALNNARQQGEYWTVEIALPLASLAERTGAVAPPRPGDFWRASFSRVQWAVKVNPANDTYEKSPSCQSCPEPGSAHEDNWVWSPQYAIQMHQPETWGILQFEGPSVNATGATYYSEWPSRSAAMAIYYAEHAYAKKRGVFTTDMHELLQFSSEPFPICEVADTVISLTGEGKDSIFEATVRSPASPGITATVRSDRYLTVVKT
;
A
#
# COMPACT_ATOMS: atom_id res chain seq x y z
N MET A 1 -12.37 -0.39 -9.10
CA MET A 1 -13.42 -0.69 -10.11
C MET A 1 -14.55 -1.51 -9.48
N ASN A 2 -15.65 -1.74 -10.18
CA ASN A 2 -16.76 -2.56 -9.69
C ASN A 2 -17.24 -3.59 -10.74
N ALA A 3 -18.27 -4.38 -10.40
CA ALA A 3 -18.86 -5.37 -11.30
C ALA A 3 -19.59 -4.78 -12.52
N PHE A 4 -19.83 -3.46 -12.56
CA PHE A 4 -20.30 -2.72 -13.75
C PHE A 4 -19.15 -2.32 -14.69
N ASN A 5 -17.92 -2.78 -14.44
CA ASN A 5 -16.72 -2.35 -15.14
C ASN A 5 -16.44 -0.83 -15.02
N THR A 6 -16.97 -0.17 -13.98
CA THR A 6 -16.70 1.24 -13.72
C THR A 6 -15.36 1.38 -13.02
N THR A 7 -14.45 2.18 -13.58
CA THR A 7 -13.13 2.44 -13.02
C THR A 7 -13.08 3.79 -12.32
N TRP A 8 -12.16 3.90 -11.37
CA TRP A 8 -11.76 5.14 -10.76
C TRP A 8 -10.30 4.98 -10.35
N GLU A 9 -9.52 6.01 -10.62
CA GLU A 9 -8.08 6.05 -10.40
C GLU A 9 -7.69 7.36 -9.72
N LEU A 10 -6.60 7.30 -8.97
CA LEU A 10 -6.06 8.42 -8.23
C LEU A 10 -4.56 8.25 -8.06
N CYS A 11 -3.87 9.37 -7.88
CA CYS A 11 -2.50 9.42 -7.38
C CYS A 11 -2.52 10.05 -5.98
N LEU A 12 -1.75 9.52 -5.04
CA LEU A 12 -1.56 10.17 -3.74
C LEU A 12 -0.26 10.94 -3.73
N ASN A 13 -0.27 12.13 -3.14
CA ASN A 13 0.95 12.90 -2.90
C ASN A 13 1.82 12.27 -1.79
N LYS A 14 1.19 11.62 -0.79
CA LYS A 14 1.79 10.80 0.25
C LYS A 14 0.70 9.90 0.88
N PRO A 15 1.05 8.88 1.68
CA PRO A 15 0.07 8.08 2.40
C PRO A 15 -0.94 8.89 3.20
N TYR A 16 -2.20 8.42 3.29
CA TYR A 16 -3.23 9.10 4.11
C TYR A 16 -2.87 9.17 5.59
N ALA A 17 -2.14 8.17 6.11
CA ALA A 17 -1.64 8.17 7.48
C ALA A 17 -0.73 9.37 7.79
N ASP A 18 -0.11 9.94 6.76
CA ASP A 18 0.79 11.09 6.82
C ASP A 18 0.11 12.40 6.40
N GLY A 19 -1.22 12.44 6.39
CA GLY A 19 -1.98 13.61 5.93
C GLY A 19 -1.95 13.77 4.40
N GLY A 20 -1.84 12.67 3.67
CA GLY A 20 -1.97 12.64 2.21
C GLY A 20 -3.36 13.07 1.74
N SER A 21 -3.42 13.50 0.48
CA SER A 21 -4.64 13.93 -0.19
C SER A 21 -4.76 13.28 -1.56
N GLU A 22 -5.99 12.96 -1.94
CA GLU A 22 -6.31 12.43 -3.26
C GLU A 22 -6.02 13.45 -4.36
N ASN A 23 -5.18 13.06 -5.32
CA ASN A 23 -5.05 13.74 -6.60
C ASN A 23 -5.75 12.90 -7.68
N SER A 24 -6.97 13.28 -8.03
CA SER A 24 -7.76 12.62 -9.08
C SER A 24 -8.66 13.63 -9.79
N THR A 25 -9.16 13.25 -10.96
CA THR A 25 -10.16 14.03 -11.70
C THR A 25 -11.50 14.17 -10.97
N ARG A 26 -11.79 13.27 -10.01
CA ARG A 26 -12.98 13.33 -9.15
C ARG A 26 -12.91 14.50 -8.17
N VAL A 27 -11.74 14.77 -7.59
CA VAL A 27 -11.53 15.81 -6.58
C VAL A 27 -11.10 17.15 -7.19
N LEU A 28 -10.24 17.11 -8.21
CA LEU A 28 -9.60 18.31 -8.79
C LEU A 28 -10.07 18.62 -10.22
N GLY A 29 -11.07 17.91 -10.73
CA GLY A 29 -11.57 18.09 -12.10
C GLY A 29 -10.47 17.88 -13.14
N LYS A 30 -10.43 18.71 -14.19
CA LYS A 30 -9.42 18.62 -15.26
C LYS A 30 -7.97 18.86 -14.81
N LYS A 31 -7.75 19.38 -13.60
CA LYS A 31 -6.41 19.57 -13.02
C LYS A 31 -5.92 18.35 -12.23
N GLY A 32 -6.82 17.41 -11.95
CA GLY A 32 -6.50 16.18 -11.26
C GLY A 32 -5.71 15.23 -12.15
N TRP A 33 -4.91 14.39 -11.52
CA TRP A 33 -4.23 13.31 -12.19
C TRP A 33 -5.23 12.29 -12.74
N THR A 34 -4.93 11.78 -13.92
CA THR A 34 -5.62 10.66 -14.58
C THR A 34 -4.55 9.86 -15.32
N MET A 35 -4.75 8.56 -15.44
CA MET A 35 -3.81 7.67 -16.10
C MET A 35 -3.92 7.87 -17.62
N GLU A 36 -2.81 8.18 -18.27
CA GLU A 36 -2.75 8.35 -19.73
C GLU A 36 -1.62 7.49 -20.32
N PRO A 37 -1.89 6.58 -21.29
CA PRO A 37 -3.23 6.24 -21.81
C PRO A 37 -4.12 5.65 -20.70
N PRO A 38 -5.46 5.64 -20.86
CA PRO A 38 -6.33 5.02 -19.87
C PRO A 38 -6.07 3.52 -19.76
N LEU A 39 -6.27 2.96 -18.57
CA LEU A 39 -6.28 1.51 -18.39
C LEU A 39 -7.39 0.87 -19.24
N ARG A 40 -7.15 -0.37 -19.67
CA ARG A 40 -8.19 -1.18 -20.33
C ARG A 40 -8.68 -2.22 -19.35
N CYS A 41 -9.99 -2.43 -19.27
CA CYS A 41 -10.53 -3.43 -18.36
C CYS A 41 -11.85 -4.02 -18.84
N ALA A 42 -12.15 -5.21 -18.34
CA ALA A 42 -13.42 -5.89 -18.50
C ALA A 42 -13.86 -6.50 -17.17
N ALA A 43 -15.17 -6.55 -16.94
CA ALA A 43 -15.77 -7.32 -15.86
C ALA A 43 -16.91 -8.17 -16.43
N LYS A 44 -17.08 -9.38 -15.90
CA LYS A 44 -18.15 -10.30 -16.31
C LYS A 44 -18.80 -10.90 -15.08
N VAL A 45 -20.12 -10.77 -14.98
CA VAL A 45 -20.93 -11.37 -13.91
C VAL A 45 -21.59 -12.64 -14.44
N GLN A 46 -21.61 -13.70 -13.62
CA GLN A 46 -22.23 -14.98 -13.94
C GLN A 46 -23.27 -15.36 -12.88
N PRO A 47 -24.45 -15.87 -13.29
CA PRO A 47 -24.95 -15.92 -14.67
C PRO A 47 -25.20 -14.50 -15.23
N PRO A 48 -25.38 -14.36 -16.56
CA PRO A 48 -25.80 -13.09 -17.15
C PRO A 48 -27.07 -12.57 -16.46
N ASN A 49 -27.19 -11.24 -16.33
CA ASN A 49 -28.32 -10.56 -15.66
C ASN A 49 -28.44 -10.75 -14.14
N ALA A 50 -27.45 -11.37 -13.47
CA ALA A 50 -27.43 -11.45 -12.00
C ALA A 50 -26.96 -10.15 -11.31
N LEU A 51 -26.29 -9.25 -12.04
CA LEU A 51 -25.77 -8.01 -11.47
C LEU A 51 -26.91 -7.12 -10.99
N ASN A 52 -26.93 -6.82 -9.69
CA ASN A 52 -27.95 -6.02 -9.02
C ASN A 52 -29.39 -6.56 -9.21
N ASN A 53 -29.54 -7.87 -9.37
CA ASN A 53 -30.83 -8.54 -9.53
C ASN A 53 -31.06 -9.51 -8.38
N ALA A 54 -31.86 -9.11 -7.38
CA ALA A 54 -32.08 -9.95 -6.20
C ALA A 54 -32.85 -11.25 -6.48
N ARG A 55 -33.49 -11.36 -7.65
CA ARG A 55 -34.22 -12.56 -8.07
C ARG A 55 -33.32 -13.59 -8.76
N GLN A 56 -32.09 -13.22 -9.10
CA GLN A 56 -31.11 -14.07 -9.78
C GLN A 56 -29.82 -14.07 -8.97
N GLN A 57 -29.59 -15.15 -8.22
CA GLN A 57 -28.36 -15.29 -7.45
C GLN A 57 -27.14 -15.31 -8.38
N GLY A 58 -26.19 -14.42 -8.13
CA GLY A 58 -24.88 -14.44 -8.76
C GLY A 58 -24.00 -15.56 -8.21
N GLU A 59 -23.23 -16.21 -9.08
CA GLU A 59 -22.26 -17.23 -8.71
C GLU A 59 -20.88 -16.60 -8.47
N TYR A 60 -20.41 -15.83 -9.44
CA TYR A 60 -19.13 -15.12 -9.40
C TYR A 60 -19.12 -13.97 -10.38
N TRP A 61 -18.08 -13.15 -10.27
CA TRP A 61 -17.71 -12.21 -11.31
C TRP A 61 -16.20 -12.23 -11.50
N THR A 62 -15.77 -12.01 -12.73
CA THR A 62 -14.35 -11.91 -13.08
C THR A 62 -14.02 -10.49 -13.48
N VAL A 63 -12.74 -10.16 -13.35
CA VAL A 63 -12.16 -8.88 -13.72
C VAL A 63 -10.85 -9.13 -14.44
N GLU A 64 -10.62 -8.39 -15.51
CA GLU A 64 -9.33 -8.35 -16.22
C GLU A 64 -8.95 -6.88 -16.43
N ILE A 65 -7.69 -6.54 -16.12
CA ILE A 65 -7.17 -5.17 -16.18
C ILE A 65 -5.81 -5.19 -16.90
N ALA A 66 -5.68 -4.39 -17.95
CA ALA A 66 -4.39 -4.08 -18.56
C ALA A 66 -3.97 -2.67 -18.12
N LEU A 67 -2.93 -2.63 -17.29
CA LEU A 67 -2.37 -1.39 -16.72
C LEU A 67 -1.23 -0.85 -17.60
N PRO A 68 -1.30 0.42 -18.04
CA PRO A 68 -0.19 1.14 -18.66
C PRO A 68 0.98 1.32 -17.69
N LEU A 69 2.00 0.46 -17.81
CA LEU A 69 3.15 0.45 -16.88
C LEU A 69 3.93 1.79 -16.87
N ALA A 70 4.01 2.48 -18.01
CA ALA A 70 4.66 3.79 -18.09
C ALA A 70 3.93 4.85 -17.24
N SER A 71 2.60 4.87 -17.29
CA SER A 71 1.77 5.82 -16.53
C SER A 71 1.85 5.55 -15.03
N LEU A 72 2.00 4.29 -14.61
CA LEU A 72 2.25 3.93 -13.21
C LEU A 72 3.63 4.42 -12.70
N ALA A 73 4.62 4.47 -13.59
CA ALA A 73 5.99 4.85 -13.25
C ALA A 73 6.26 6.37 -13.32
N GLU A 74 5.38 7.16 -13.95
CA GLU A 74 5.57 8.59 -14.29
C GLU A 74 6.14 9.46 -13.15
N ARG A 75 5.72 9.21 -11.91
CA ARG A 75 6.09 10.02 -10.72
C ARG A 75 7.03 9.28 -9.78
N THR A 76 7.81 8.36 -10.33
CA THR A 76 8.72 7.49 -9.58
C THR A 76 10.09 7.45 -10.26
N GLY A 77 11.08 6.86 -9.58
CA GLY A 77 12.36 6.53 -10.21
C GLY A 77 12.36 5.19 -10.97
N ALA A 78 11.21 4.52 -11.12
CA ALA A 78 11.13 3.21 -11.75
C ALA A 78 11.29 3.31 -13.27
N VAL A 79 11.96 2.32 -13.86
CA VAL A 79 12.06 2.16 -15.31
C VAL A 79 10.77 1.53 -15.83
N ALA A 80 10.24 2.04 -16.94
CA ALA A 80 9.08 1.48 -17.62
C ALA A 80 9.35 1.34 -19.14
N PRO A 81 9.10 0.16 -19.75
CA PRO A 81 8.68 -1.08 -19.09
C PRO A 81 9.78 -1.62 -18.15
N PRO A 82 9.40 -2.32 -17.06
CA PRO A 82 10.36 -2.92 -16.15
C PRO A 82 11.22 -3.95 -16.87
N ARG A 83 12.48 -4.03 -16.47
CA ARG A 83 13.46 -4.99 -16.97
C ARG A 83 13.36 -6.30 -16.16
N PRO A 84 13.80 -7.43 -16.73
CA PRO A 84 13.97 -8.66 -15.95
C PRO A 84 14.85 -8.39 -14.71
N GLY A 85 14.36 -8.80 -13.55
CA GLY A 85 14.99 -8.55 -12.24
C GLY A 85 14.58 -7.23 -11.57
N ASP A 86 13.82 -6.36 -12.22
CA ASP A 86 13.27 -5.17 -11.55
C ASP A 86 12.22 -5.57 -10.51
N PHE A 87 12.20 -4.85 -9.39
CA PHE A 87 11.26 -5.06 -8.30
C PHE A 87 10.30 -3.89 -8.16
N TRP A 88 9.00 -4.16 -8.19
CA TRP A 88 7.96 -3.17 -7.84
C TRP A 88 7.22 -3.59 -6.58
N ARG A 89 6.55 -2.63 -5.95
CA ARG A 89 5.63 -2.86 -4.85
C ARG A 89 4.20 -2.74 -5.39
N ALA A 90 3.39 -3.76 -5.15
CA ALA A 90 2.00 -3.76 -5.59
C ALA A 90 1.14 -4.54 -4.59
N SER A 91 -0.13 -4.20 -4.53
CA SER A 91 -1.07 -5.01 -3.77
C SER A 91 -2.47 -4.91 -4.35
N PHE A 92 -3.32 -5.84 -3.94
CA PHE A 92 -4.71 -5.94 -4.35
C PHE A 92 -5.59 -5.86 -3.11
N SER A 93 -6.67 -5.08 -3.18
CA SER A 93 -7.68 -4.97 -2.14
C SER A 93 -9.07 -5.06 -2.74
N ARG A 94 -9.96 -5.79 -2.06
CA ARG A 94 -11.38 -5.85 -2.34
C ARG A 94 -12.15 -5.48 -1.07
N VAL A 95 -12.92 -4.41 -1.18
CA VAL A 95 -13.93 -4.02 -0.21
C VAL A 95 -15.25 -4.68 -0.58
N GLN A 96 -15.87 -5.40 0.35
CA GLN A 96 -17.12 -6.12 0.15
C GLN A 96 -18.11 -5.82 1.26
N TRP A 97 -19.29 -5.32 0.88
CA TRP A 97 -20.40 -5.16 1.80
C TRP A 97 -21.28 -6.40 1.79
N ALA A 98 -21.64 -6.88 2.98
CA ALA A 98 -22.76 -7.81 3.12
C ALA A 98 -24.07 -7.11 2.71
N VAL A 99 -24.94 -7.86 2.04
CA VAL A 99 -26.22 -7.40 1.53
C VAL A 99 -27.33 -8.36 1.91
N LYS A 100 -28.55 -7.84 2.02
CA LYS A 100 -29.78 -8.62 2.18
C LYS A 100 -30.76 -8.25 1.07
N VAL A 101 -31.70 -9.13 0.78
CA VAL A 101 -32.81 -8.83 -0.14
C VAL A 101 -33.92 -8.15 0.65
N ASN A 102 -34.40 -7.00 0.18
CA ASN A 102 -35.60 -6.38 0.70
C ASN A 102 -36.84 -7.10 0.11
N PRO A 103 -37.65 -7.76 0.94
CA PRO A 103 -38.79 -8.55 0.46
C PRO A 103 -39.94 -7.69 -0.09
N ALA A 104 -39.95 -6.37 0.16
CA ALA A 104 -41.00 -5.48 -0.32
C ALA A 104 -40.81 -5.08 -1.80
N ASN A 105 -39.59 -5.12 -2.32
CA ASN A 105 -39.28 -4.60 -3.67
C ASN A 105 -38.23 -5.41 -4.44
N ASP A 106 -37.77 -6.55 -3.92
CA ASP A 106 -36.73 -7.41 -4.52
C ASP A 106 -35.45 -6.65 -4.90
N THR A 107 -34.99 -5.74 -4.04
CA THR A 107 -33.72 -5.04 -4.20
C THR A 107 -32.70 -5.46 -3.15
N TYR A 108 -31.42 -5.30 -3.45
CA TYR A 108 -30.36 -5.47 -2.46
C TYR A 108 -30.25 -4.24 -1.57
N GLU A 109 -30.22 -4.45 -0.26
CA GLU A 109 -29.87 -3.44 0.74
C GLU A 109 -28.57 -3.81 1.43
N LYS A 110 -27.72 -2.81 1.70
CA LYS A 110 -26.55 -3.02 2.53
C LYS A 110 -27.00 -3.49 3.92
N SER A 111 -26.39 -4.56 4.38
CA SER A 111 -26.58 -5.11 5.72
C SER A 111 -25.20 -5.37 6.30
N PRO A 112 -24.49 -4.33 6.77
CA PRO A 112 -23.12 -4.45 7.27
C PRO A 112 -22.99 -5.56 8.31
N SER A 113 -22.14 -6.54 8.02
CA SER A 113 -21.92 -7.72 8.85
C SER A 113 -20.63 -8.39 8.37
N CYS A 114 -19.52 -7.79 8.77
CA CYS A 114 -18.20 -8.22 8.36
C CYS A 114 -17.93 -9.66 8.85
N GLN A 115 -17.33 -10.51 8.01
CA GLN A 115 -17.03 -11.91 8.30
C GLN A 115 -15.55 -12.17 8.57
N SER A 116 -14.65 -11.37 8.00
CA SER A 116 -13.19 -11.59 8.04
C SER A 116 -12.39 -10.55 8.85
N CYS A 117 -13.07 -9.61 9.52
CA CYS A 117 -12.44 -8.63 10.42
C CYS A 117 -12.18 -9.23 11.81
N PRO A 118 -11.43 -8.52 12.69
CA PRO A 118 -11.15 -8.99 14.05
C PRO A 118 -12.39 -9.31 14.90
N GLU A 119 -13.51 -8.63 14.62
CA GLU A 119 -14.80 -8.85 15.29
C GLU A 119 -15.87 -9.26 14.27
N PRO A 120 -16.00 -10.55 13.93
CA PRO A 120 -17.02 -11.03 12.99
C PRO A 120 -18.45 -10.68 13.45
N GLY A 121 -19.30 -10.30 12.49
CA GLY A 121 -20.67 -9.83 12.72
C GLY A 121 -20.78 -8.32 12.95
N SER A 122 -19.68 -7.62 13.17
CA SER A 122 -19.68 -6.16 13.35
C SER A 122 -20.20 -5.42 12.10
N ALA A 123 -20.76 -4.22 12.32
CA ALA A 123 -21.44 -3.41 11.31
C ALA A 123 -20.46 -2.70 10.34
N HIS A 124 -19.57 -3.48 9.75
CA HIS A 124 -18.51 -3.05 8.84
C HIS A 124 -18.52 -3.88 7.54
N GLU A 125 -17.74 -3.42 6.58
CA GLU A 125 -17.42 -4.13 5.35
C GLU A 125 -16.24 -5.11 5.53
N ASP A 126 -16.23 -6.16 4.71
CA ASP A 126 -15.08 -7.05 4.59
C ASP A 126 -14.00 -6.42 3.71
N ASN A 127 -12.76 -6.49 4.18
CA ASN A 127 -11.58 -6.03 3.45
C ASN A 127 -10.67 -7.23 3.17
N TRP A 128 -10.58 -7.64 1.90
CA TRP A 128 -9.72 -8.73 1.44
C TRP A 128 -8.50 -8.15 0.78
N VAL A 129 -7.32 -8.51 1.25
CA VAL A 129 -6.04 -8.00 0.72
C VAL A 129 -5.13 -9.16 0.33
N TRP A 130 -4.33 -8.98 -0.71
CA TRP A 130 -3.36 -9.99 -1.13
C TRP A 130 -2.19 -10.10 -0.14
N SER A 131 -1.62 -8.97 0.26
CA SER A 131 -0.53 -8.92 1.25
C SER A 131 -1.04 -8.37 2.59
N PRO A 132 -0.59 -8.91 3.73
CA PRO A 132 -0.98 -8.39 5.05
C PRO A 132 -0.65 -6.91 5.19
N GLN A 133 -1.65 -6.09 5.54
CA GLN A 133 -1.48 -4.65 5.73
C GLN A 133 -1.22 -4.26 7.19
N TYR A 134 -1.49 -5.16 8.15
CA TYR A 134 -1.34 -4.95 9.62
C TYR A 134 -2.14 -3.79 10.22
N ALA A 135 -2.86 -3.03 9.39
CA ALA A 135 -3.83 -2.01 9.74
C ALA A 135 -4.93 -1.97 8.66
N ILE A 136 -6.10 -1.40 9.00
CA ILE A 136 -7.16 -1.09 8.02
C ILE A 136 -6.75 0.18 7.23
N GLN A 137 -5.64 0.09 6.51
CA GLN A 137 -5.02 1.17 5.76
C GLN A 137 -4.22 0.62 4.58
N MET A 138 -4.84 0.59 3.40
CA MET A 138 -4.19 0.07 2.18
C MET A 138 -3.05 0.95 1.65
N HIS A 139 -2.99 2.21 2.07
CA HIS A 139 -2.06 3.20 1.51
C HIS A 139 -0.70 3.20 2.24
N GLN A 140 -0.21 2.01 2.60
CA GLN A 140 1.09 1.76 3.25
C GLN A 140 1.98 0.93 2.30
N PRO A 141 2.63 1.54 1.30
CA PRO A 141 3.32 0.82 0.23
C PRO A 141 4.43 -0.14 0.71
N GLU A 142 5.01 0.13 1.87
CA GLU A 142 5.98 -0.72 2.56
C GLU A 142 5.40 -2.07 3.05
N THR A 143 4.09 -2.25 3.12
CA THR A 143 3.44 -3.56 3.44
C THR A 143 2.88 -4.27 2.21
N TRP A 144 2.97 -3.64 1.03
CA TRP A 144 2.53 -4.27 -0.22
C TRP A 144 3.38 -5.48 -0.60
N GLY A 145 2.88 -6.35 -1.48
CA GLY A 145 3.70 -7.44 -2.00
C GLY A 145 4.85 -6.91 -2.87
N ILE A 146 5.88 -7.73 -3.02
CA ILE A 146 7.01 -7.49 -3.92
C ILE A 146 6.74 -8.24 -5.22
N LEU A 147 6.75 -7.53 -6.34
CA LEU A 147 6.70 -8.11 -7.68
C LEU A 147 8.10 -8.10 -8.27
N GLN A 148 8.59 -9.25 -8.72
CA GLN A 148 9.78 -9.35 -9.55
C GLN A 148 9.36 -9.54 -11.00
N PHE A 149 9.82 -8.67 -11.90
CA PHE A 149 9.57 -8.82 -13.33
C PHE A 149 10.56 -9.79 -13.94
N GLU A 150 10.07 -10.65 -14.82
CA GLU A 150 10.87 -11.65 -15.50
C GLU A 150 10.88 -11.45 -17.01
N GLY A 151 11.85 -12.07 -17.66
CA GLY A 151 11.91 -12.14 -19.12
C GLY A 151 10.77 -12.96 -19.73
N PRO A 152 10.71 -13.03 -21.07
CA PRO A 152 9.63 -13.74 -21.78
C PRO A 152 9.63 -15.25 -21.56
N SER A 153 10.73 -15.83 -21.06
CA SER A 153 10.87 -17.26 -20.83
C SER A 153 10.14 -17.67 -19.55
N VAL A 154 9.01 -18.36 -19.71
CA VAL A 154 8.22 -18.90 -18.60
C VAL A 154 9.02 -19.95 -17.83
N ASN A 155 9.01 -19.88 -16.50
CA ASN A 155 9.70 -20.81 -15.57
C ASN A 155 11.22 -20.94 -15.78
N ALA A 156 11.87 -19.96 -16.40
CA ALA A 156 13.31 -20.03 -16.70
C ALA A 156 14.22 -19.57 -15.53
N THR A 157 13.66 -18.85 -14.57
CA THR A 157 14.39 -18.18 -13.49
C THR A 157 13.62 -18.32 -12.18
N GLY A 158 14.34 -18.62 -11.09
CA GLY A 158 13.78 -18.59 -9.74
C GLY A 158 13.65 -17.15 -9.24
N ALA A 159 12.67 -16.89 -8.38
CA ALA A 159 12.57 -15.61 -7.69
C ALA A 159 13.87 -15.32 -6.92
N THR A 160 14.35 -14.09 -7.03
CA THR A 160 15.55 -13.61 -6.34
C THR A 160 15.16 -12.77 -5.14
N TYR A 161 16.05 -12.70 -4.17
CA TYR A 161 15.81 -11.88 -2.99
C TYR A 161 15.92 -10.39 -3.34
N TYR A 162 14.94 -9.59 -2.92
CA TYR A 162 15.00 -8.14 -3.10
C TYR A 162 16.04 -7.54 -2.14
N SER A 163 17.26 -7.35 -2.62
CA SER A 163 18.42 -6.99 -1.79
C SER A 163 18.29 -5.65 -1.06
N GLU A 164 17.45 -4.73 -1.53
CA GLU A 164 17.18 -3.47 -0.83
C GLU A 164 16.26 -3.62 0.37
N TRP A 165 15.52 -4.73 0.45
CA TRP A 165 14.48 -4.93 1.47
C TRP A 165 15.01 -4.82 2.91
N PRO A 166 16.13 -5.45 3.31
CA PRO A 166 16.61 -5.35 4.70
C PRO A 166 16.86 -3.92 5.19
N SER A 167 17.55 -3.09 4.40
CA SER A 167 17.77 -1.68 4.74
C SER A 167 16.48 -0.87 4.67
N ARG A 168 15.59 -1.11 3.68
CA ARG A 168 14.28 -0.45 3.59
C ARG A 168 13.39 -0.75 4.80
N SER A 169 13.29 -2.03 5.21
CA SER A 169 12.49 -2.44 6.36
C SER A 169 13.06 -1.88 7.67
N ALA A 170 14.39 -1.86 7.82
CA ALA A 170 15.04 -1.29 9.00
C ALA A 170 14.82 0.22 9.10
N ALA A 171 14.89 0.96 7.97
CA ALA A 171 14.54 2.37 7.96
C ALA A 171 13.07 2.61 8.34
N MET A 172 12.13 1.82 7.78
CA MET A 172 10.71 1.91 8.15
C MET A 172 10.46 1.60 9.63
N ALA A 173 11.22 0.70 10.25
CA ALA A 173 11.15 0.43 11.69
C ALA A 173 11.45 1.69 12.51
N ILE A 174 12.50 2.45 12.15
CA ILE A 174 12.82 3.72 12.79
C ILE A 174 11.70 4.74 12.58
N TYR A 175 11.17 4.84 11.36
CA TYR A 175 10.05 5.75 11.07
C TYR A 175 8.83 5.47 11.97
N TYR A 176 8.43 4.20 12.10
CA TYR A 176 7.28 3.84 12.92
C TYR A 176 7.54 4.09 14.42
N ALA A 177 8.73 3.78 14.90
CA ALA A 177 9.12 4.02 16.29
C ALA A 177 9.18 5.52 16.63
N GLU A 178 9.75 6.36 15.75
CA GLU A 178 9.80 7.81 15.90
C GLU A 178 8.39 8.42 15.98
N HIS A 179 7.48 8.03 15.10
CA HIS A 179 6.10 8.52 15.14
C HIS A 179 5.34 8.05 16.39
N ALA A 180 5.59 6.82 16.83
CA ALA A 180 5.01 6.31 18.08
C ALA A 180 5.57 7.02 19.32
N TYR A 181 6.88 7.30 19.33
CA TYR A 181 7.57 8.08 20.36
C TYR A 181 7.02 9.51 20.40
N ALA A 182 6.98 10.21 19.26
CA ALA A 182 6.47 11.56 19.14
C ALA A 182 4.99 11.68 19.55
N LYS A 183 4.17 10.67 19.25
CA LYS A 183 2.78 10.63 19.74
C LYS A 183 2.68 10.61 21.26
N LYS A 184 3.66 10.04 21.97
CA LYS A 184 3.69 9.97 23.44
C LYS A 184 4.45 11.11 24.11
N ARG A 185 5.51 11.60 23.48
CA ARG A 185 6.45 12.58 24.07
C ARG A 185 6.32 13.98 23.47
N GLY A 186 5.72 14.10 22.29
CA GLY A 186 5.49 15.37 21.58
C GLY A 186 6.67 15.85 20.74
N VAL A 187 7.77 15.09 20.66
CA VAL A 187 8.99 15.41 19.89
C VAL A 187 9.59 14.14 19.30
N PHE A 188 10.43 14.25 18.28
CA PHE A 188 11.30 13.17 17.81
C PHE A 188 12.58 13.08 18.65
N THR A 189 13.35 11.99 18.52
CA THR A 189 14.58 11.78 19.31
C THR A 189 15.74 11.32 18.42
N THR A 190 16.97 11.34 18.95
CA THR A 190 18.11 10.63 18.35
C THR A 190 18.56 9.46 19.21
N ASP A 191 17.88 9.23 20.34
CA ASP A 191 18.23 8.19 21.30
C ASP A 191 17.59 6.86 20.92
N MET A 192 18.42 5.95 20.40
CA MET A 192 18.01 4.60 20.03
C MET A 192 17.45 3.80 21.22
N HIS A 193 17.94 4.02 22.45
CA HIS A 193 17.43 3.30 23.62
C HIS A 193 16.00 3.70 23.96
N GLU A 194 15.64 4.96 23.75
CA GLU A 194 14.25 5.41 23.89
C GLU A 194 13.36 4.85 22.78
N LEU A 195 13.86 4.82 21.53
CA LEU A 195 13.10 4.29 20.38
C LEU A 195 12.84 2.79 20.46
N LEU A 196 13.76 2.01 21.04
CA LEU A 196 13.59 0.55 21.16
C LEU A 196 12.30 0.16 21.91
N GLN A 197 11.84 1.00 22.83
CA GLN A 197 10.58 0.80 23.57
C GLN A 197 9.33 0.94 22.67
N PHE A 198 9.49 1.53 21.49
CA PHE A 198 8.46 1.74 20.48
C PHE A 198 8.64 0.85 19.24
N SER A 199 9.59 -0.10 19.28
CA SER A 199 9.75 -1.13 18.26
C SER A 199 8.49 -2.00 18.17
N SER A 200 7.97 -2.23 16.97
CA SER A 200 6.73 -2.97 16.77
C SER A 200 6.66 -3.68 15.42
N GLU A 201 5.92 -4.78 15.37
CA GLU A 201 5.55 -5.44 14.11
C GLU A 201 4.74 -4.51 13.18
N PRO A 202 4.85 -4.66 11.85
CA PRO A 202 5.62 -5.66 11.12
C PRO A 202 7.09 -5.26 10.87
N PHE A 203 7.55 -4.13 11.42
CA PHE A 203 8.88 -3.59 11.22
C PHE A 203 9.59 -3.42 12.57
N PRO A 204 10.00 -4.51 13.23
CA PRO A 204 10.80 -4.40 14.44
C PRO A 204 12.15 -3.73 14.14
N ILE A 205 12.64 -2.91 15.07
CA ILE A 205 13.95 -2.27 14.97
C ILE A 205 15.05 -3.33 14.92
N CYS A 206 15.94 -3.22 13.93
CA CYS A 206 17.14 -4.03 13.84
C CYS A 206 18.27 -3.36 14.65
N GLU A 207 18.49 -3.80 15.88
CA GLU A 207 19.48 -3.20 16.82
C GLU A 207 20.92 -3.23 16.30
N VAL A 208 21.24 -4.18 15.42
CA VAL A 208 22.59 -4.33 14.83
C VAL A 208 22.74 -3.59 13.50
N ALA A 209 21.71 -2.88 13.04
CA ALA A 209 21.81 -2.02 11.86
C ALA A 209 22.58 -0.74 12.19
N ASP A 210 23.49 -0.35 11.31
CA ASP A 210 24.17 0.93 11.39
C ASP A 210 23.13 2.03 11.12
N THR A 211 22.78 2.77 12.17
CA THR A 211 21.65 3.71 12.21
C THR A 211 22.12 5.07 12.68
N VAL A 212 21.93 6.08 11.85
CA VAL A 212 22.23 7.48 12.16
C VAL A 212 20.93 8.28 12.04
N ILE A 213 20.53 8.93 13.13
CA ILE A 213 19.35 9.80 13.19
C ILE A 213 19.82 11.24 13.39
N SER A 214 19.28 12.15 12.58
CA SER A 214 19.50 13.59 12.73
C SER A 214 18.16 14.30 12.88
N LEU A 215 18.14 15.33 13.71
CA LEU A 215 16.99 16.21 13.91
C LEU A 215 17.29 17.59 13.33
N THR A 216 16.31 18.19 12.69
CA THR A 216 16.32 19.60 12.28
C THR A 216 15.09 20.29 12.84
N GLY A 217 15.25 21.53 13.32
CA GLY A 217 14.18 22.26 14.02
C GLY A 217 14.16 21.97 15.52
N GLU A 218 13.19 22.54 16.24
CA GLU A 218 13.09 22.45 17.69
C GLU A 218 11.69 22.03 18.15
N GLY A 219 11.65 21.27 19.25
CA GLY A 219 10.39 20.87 19.89
C GLY A 219 9.45 20.13 18.94
N LYS A 220 8.19 20.57 18.91
CA LYS A 220 7.11 19.93 18.14
C LYS A 220 7.25 20.09 16.63
N ASP A 221 8.02 21.07 16.18
CA ASP A 221 8.24 21.35 14.76
C ASP A 221 9.53 20.67 14.25
N SER A 222 10.19 19.88 15.11
CA SER A 222 11.33 19.08 14.69
C SER A 222 10.94 18.07 13.61
N ILE A 223 11.85 17.84 12.68
CA ILE A 223 11.80 16.78 11.69
C ILE A 223 13.01 15.88 11.88
N PHE A 224 12.83 14.57 11.71
CA PHE A 224 13.93 13.63 11.69
C PHE A 224 14.27 13.18 10.26
N GLU A 225 15.54 12.83 10.08
CA GLU A 225 16.04 12.02 8.99
C GLU A 225 16.89 10.88 9.58
N ALA A 226 16.52 9.64 9.25
CA ALA A 226 17.20 8.43 9.72
C ALA A 226 17.81 7.70 8.53
N THR A 227 19.12 7.50 8.58
CA THR A 227 19.89 6.72 7.59
C THR A 227 20.27 5.39 8.22
N VAL A 228 19.85 4.29 7.58
CA VAL A 228 19.95 2.93 8.11
C VAL A 228 20.59 2.00 7.08
N ARG A 229 21.57 1.22 7.54
CA ARG A 229 22.21 0.16 6.76
C ARG A 229 22.10 -1.15 7.52
N SER A 230 21.34 -2.08 6.96
CA SER A 230 21.21 -3.42 7.52
C SER A 230 22.49 -4.24 7.29
N PRO A 231 22.94 -5.05 8.28
CA PRO A 231 24.08 -5.96 8.08
C PRO A 231 23.77 -7.05 7.04
N ALA A 232 22.50 -7.32 6.74
CA ALA A 232 22.09 -8.25 5.68
C ALA A 232 22.26 -7.65 4.27
N SER A 233 22.48 -6.34 4.15
CA SER A 233 22.71 -5.63 2.88
C SER A 233 23.74 -4.51 3.05
N PRO A 234 25.03 -4.85 3.31
CA PRO A 234 26.04 -3.87 3.75
C PRO A 234 26.38 -2.81 2.68
N GLY A 235 26.17 -3.10 1.40
CA GLY A 235 26.33 -2.12 0.30
C GLY A 235 25.09 -1.28 0.02
N ILE A 236 24.04 -1.35 0.86
CA ILE A 236 22.77 -0.67 0.62
C ILE A 236 22.38 0.14 1.84
N THR A 237 22.23 1.44 1.65
CA THR A 237 21.81 2.38 2.69
C THR A 237 20.44 2.93 2.33
N ALA A 238 19.50 2.90 3.28
CA ALA A 238 18.18 3.48 3.14
C ALA A 238 18.04 4.70 4.07
N THR A 239 17.50 5.80 3.55
CA THR A 239 17.24 7.01 4.33
C THR A 239 15.74 7.26 4.34
N VAL A 240 15.16 7.47 5.53
CA VAL A 240 13.75 7.81 5.71
C VAL A 240 13.61 9.10 6.50
N ARG A 241 12.63 9.93 6.12
CA ARG A 241 12.29 11.19 6.77
C ARG A 241 11.02 11.07 7.60
N SER A 242 10.82 12.06 8.47
CA SER A 242 9.58 12.22 9.25
C SER A 242 8.28 12.26 8.42
N ASP A 243 8.32 12.62 7.14
CA ASP A 243 7.18 12.61 6.22
C ASP A 243 7.05 11.31 5.40
N ARG A 244 7.74 10.24 5.83
CA ARG A 244 7.79 8.92 5.19
C ARG A 244 8.46 8.88 3.82
N TYR A 245 9.12 9.97 3.38
CA TYR A 245 9.91 9.92 2.17
C TYR A 245 11.12 9.01 2.37
N LEU A 246 11.24 7.97 1.54
CA LEU A 246 12.29 6.96 1.65
C LEU A 246 13.11 6.86 0.35
N THR A 247 14.43 6.95 0.48
CA THR A 247 15.39 6.77 -0.62
C THR A 247 16.37 5.66 -0.31
N VAL A 248 16.95 5.06 -1.36
CA VAL A 248 17.95 4.00 -1.23
C VAL A 248 19.15 4.31 -2.12
N VAL A 249 20.34 4.12 -1.57
CA VAL A 249 21.62 4.28 -2.27
C VAL A 249 22.38 2.97 -2.20
N LYS A 250 22.92 2.52 -3.34
CA LYS A 250 23.80 1.36 -3.47
C LYS A 250 25.24 1.86 -3.60
N THR A 251 26.11 1.41 -2.71
CA THR A 251 27.55 1.75 -2.66
C THR A 251 28.40 0.57 -3.08
#